data_AF-A0A0Q7XLY7-F1
#
_entry.id   AF-A0A0Q7XLY7-F1
#
_cell.length_a   1.000
_cell.length_b   1.000
_cell.length_c   1.000
_cell.angle_alpha   90.00
_cell.angle_beta   90.00
_cell.angle_gamma   90.00
#
_symmetry.space_group_name_H-M   'P 1'
#
loop_
_entity.id
_entity.type
_entity.pdbx_description
1 polymer ?
#
loop_
_entity_poly.entity_id
_entity_poly.type
_entity_poly.pdbx_seq_one_letter_code
_entity_poly.pdbx_strand_id
1 'polypeptide(L)'
;MTTGEDINALYGTMISPNAHVAVPDAWLPAVHTAMQELCDLPAEIRSYVIVLGITTDAEGDLRIEVGAAMGFISDPGIKRVWAICDKALAATAALGVRN
;
A
#
# COMPACT_ATOMS: atom_id res chain seq x y z
N MET A 1 -17.57 -6.01 -5.18
CA MET A 1 -16.37 -6.80 -4.81
C MET A 1 -15.22 -6.10 -5.49
N THR A 2 -14.35 -5.45 -4.72
CA THR A 2 -13.14 -4.82 -5.27
C THR A 2 -12.18 -5.94 -5.61
N THR A 3 -11.53 -5.89 -6.77
CA THR A 3 -10.47 -6.82 -7.22
C THR A 3 -9.11 -6.13 -7.21
N GLY A 4 -8.02 -6.87 -7.43
CA GLY A 4 -6.69 -6.28 -7.60
C GLY A 4 -6.59 -5.30 -8.77
N GLU A 5 -7.32 -5.57 -9.87
CA GLU A 5 -7.39 -4.65 -11.02
C GLU A 5 -8.14 -3.35 -10.69
N ASP A 6 -9.19 -3.44 -9.85
CA ASP A 6 -9.92 -2.26 -9.38
C ASP A 6 -9.02 -1.34 -8.54
N ILE A 7 -8.09 -1.88 -7.76
CA ILE A 7 -7.13 -1.09 -6.98
C ILE A 7 -6.23 -0.26 -7.90
N ASN A 8 -5.71 -0.86 -8.99
CA ASN A 8 -4.91 -0.13 -9.96
C ASN A 8 -5.70 1.00 -10.64
N ALA A 9 -6.96 0.74 -11.01
CA ALA A 9 -7.81 1.73 -11.65
C ALA A 9 -8.21 2.88 -10.71
N LEU A 10 -8.55 2.58 -9.45
CA LEU A 10 -8.99 3.57 -8.45
C LEU A 10 -7.85 4.47 -7.97
N TYR A 11 -6.65 3.91 -7.84
CA TYR A 11 -5.50 4.59 -7.24
C TYR A 11 -4.39 4.90 -8.22
N GLY A 12 -4.68 4.96 -9.53
CA GLY A 12 -3.69 5.18 -10.60
C GLY A 12 -2.80 6.43 -10.45
N THR A 13 -3.15 7.36 -9.56
CA THR A 13 -2.31 8.51 -9.20
C THR A 13 -1.23 8.20 -8.15
N MET A 14 -1.34 7.06 -7.47
CA MET A 14 -0.47 6.63 -6.36
C MET A 14 0.15 5.25 -6.57
N ILE A 15 -0.39 4.43 -7.46
CA ILE A 15 0.14 3.11 -7.79
C ILE A 15 0.73 3.13 -9.20
N SER A 16 1.88 2.47 -9.35
CA SER A 16 2.54 2.36 -10.64
C SER A 16 1.62 1.64 -11.64
N PRO A 17 1.54 2.08 -12.91
CA PRO A 17 0.72 1.41 -13.92
C PRO A 17 1.08 -0.07 -14.14
N ASN A 18 2.31 -0.47 -13.79
CA ASN A 18 2.80 -1.84 -13.88
C ASN A 18 2.83 -2.56 -12.52
N ALA A 19 2.22 -1.99 -11.47
CA ALA A 19 2.20 -2.61 -10.16
C ALA A 19 1.42 -3.92 -10.19
N HIS A 20 2.02 -4.96 -9.63
CA HIS A 20 1.38 -6.25 -9.44
C HIS A 20 0.62 -6.26 -8.11
N VAL A 21 -0.68 -6.54 -8.16
CA VAL A 21 -1.54 -6.71 -6.99
C VAL A 21 -1.98 -8.16 -6.90
N ALA A 22 -1.41 -8.91 -5.96
CA ALA A 22 -1.66 -10.33 -5.77
C ALA A 22 -1.71 -10.65 -4.28
N VAL A 23 -2.91 -10.55 -3.72
CA VAL A 23 -3.22 -10.82 -2.31
C VAL A 23 -4.58 -11.51 -2.20
N PRO A 24 -4.87 -12.22 -1.10
CA PRO A 24 -6.20 -12.79 -0.86
C PRO A 24 -7.31 -11.74 -0.90
N ASP A 25 -8.48 -12.09 -1.45
CA ASP A 25 -9.64 -11.18 -1.52
C ASP A 25 -10.07 -10.65 -0.15
N ALA A 26 -9.92 -11.47 0.90
CA ALA A 26 -10.22 -11.10 2.28
C ALA A 26 -9.40 -9.90 2.76
N TRP A 27 -8.25 -9.62 2.15
CA TRP A 27 -7.36 -8.52 2.52
C TRP A 27 -7.65 -7.23 1.77
N LEU A 28 -8.43 -7.28 0.69
CA LEU A 28 -8.72 -6.11 -0.16
C LEU A 28 -9.32 -4.91 0.61
N PRO A 29 -10.16 -5.08 1.65
CA PRO A 29 -10.60 -3.94 2.47
C PRO A 29 -9.46 -3.22 3.21
N ALA A 30 -8.50 -3.97 3.75
CA ALA A 30 -7.33 -3.39 4.42
C ALA A 30 -6.40 -2.69 3.42
N VAL A 31 -6.16 -3.33 2.26
CA VAL A 31 -5.39 -2.75 1.16
C VAL A 31 -6.03 -1.47 0.64
N HIS A 32 -7.34 -1.47 0.40
CA HIS A 32 -8.07 -0.28 -0.02
C HIS A 32 -7.91 0.86 1.00
N THR A 33 -8.03 0.57 2.29
CA THR A 33 -7.87 1.57 3.34
C THR A 33 -6.46 2.18 3.31
N ALA A 34 -5.43 1.34 3.18
CA ALA A 34 -4.04 1.80 3.07
C ALA A 34 -3.81 2.69 1.83
N MET A 35 -4.30 2.26 0.67
CA MET A 35 -4.19 3.04 -0.57
C MET A 35 -4.89 4.39 -0.49
N GLN A 36 -6.08 4.45 0.13
CA GLN A 36 -6.77 5.72 0.36
C GLN A 36 -5.97 6.62 1.30
N GLU A 37 -5.44 6.10 2.41
CA GLU A 37 -4.61 6.88 3.33
C GLU A 37 -3.33 7.41 2.68
N LEU A 38 -2.73 6.64 1.74
CA LEU A 38 -1.61 7.10 0.92
C LEU A 38 -2.01 8.23 -0.03
N CYS A 39 -3.19 8.16 -0.66
CA CYS A 39 -3.74 9.24 -1.48
C CYS A 39 -4.03 10.53 -0.69
N ASP A 40 -4.41 10.37 0.57
CA ASP A 40 -4.77 11.46 1.49
C ASP A 40 -3.55 12.07 2.20
N LEU A 41 -2.35 11.54 1.96
CA LEU A 41 -1.12 12.16 2.45
C LEU A 41 -1.01 13.61 1.96
N PRO A 42 -0.43 14.51 2.79
CA PRO A 42 -0.09 15.86 2.37
C PRO A 42 0.74 15.84 1.07
N ALA A 43 0.51 16.82 0.20
CA ALA A 43 1.11 16.85 -1.13
C ALA A 43 2.64 16.81 -1.09
N GLU A 44 3.26 17.43 -0.08
CA GLU A 44 4.71 17.44 0.15
C GLU A 44 5.31 16.06 0.47
N ILE A 45 4.49 15.06 0.81
CA ILE A 45 4.91 13.66 0.95
C ILE A 45 4.44 12.88 -0.28
N ARG A 46 3.14 13.01 -0.60
CA ARG A 46 2.44 12.25 -1.64
C ARG A 46 3.10 12.38 -3.00
N SER A 47 3.55 13.57 -3.38
CA SER A 47 4.17 13.83 -4.68
C SER A 47 5.50 13.10 -4.91
N TYR A 48 6.08 12.51 -3.86
CA TYR A 48 7.39 11.86 -3.90
C TYR A 48 7.34 10.37 -3.57
N VAL A 49 6.15 9.78 -3.45
CA VAL A 49 5.97 8.35 -3.16
C VAL A 49 5.08 7.69 -4.20
N ILE A 50 5.33 6.41 -4.48
CA ILE A 50 4.53 5.60 -5.39
C ILE A 50 4.51 4.15 -4.92
N VAL A 51 3.36 3.49 -4.99
CA VAL A 51 3.23 2.06 -4.73
C VAL A 51 3.68 1.29 -5.97
N LEU A 52 4.62 0.38 -5.79
CA LEU A 52 5.21 -0.43 -6.87
C LEU A 52 4.59 -1.83 -6.95
N GLY A 53 3.97 -2.31 -5.88
CA GLY A 53 3.34 -3.62 -5.82
C GLY A 53 2.68 -3.88 -4.48
N ILE A 54 1.71 -4.79 -4.48
CA ILE A 54 0.99 -5.23 -3.28
C ILE A 54 0.90 -6.75 -3.36
N THR A 55 1.74 -7.44 -2.59
CA THR A 55 1.91 -8.89 -2.68
C THR A 55 1.96 -9.51 -1.29
N THR A 56 2.17 -10.82 -1.21
CA THR A 56 2.70 -11.45 0.00
C THR A 56 4.23 -11.48 -0.03
N ASP A 57 4.87 -11.45 1.14
CA ASP A 57 6.30 -11.77 1.29
C ASP A 57 6.54 -13.29 1.40
N ALA A 58 7.76 -13.67 1.80
CA ALA A 58 8.16 -15.08 1.91
C ALA A 58 7.48 -15.80 3.09
N GLU A 59 7.07 -15.06 4.12
CA GLU A 59 6.33 -15.53 5.28
C GLU A 59 4.81 -15.63 5.02
N GLY A 60 4.36 -15.12 3.86
CA GLY A 60 2.96 -15.06 3.49
C GLY A 60 2.22 -13.86 4.07
N ASP A 61 2.96 -12.86 4.58
CA ASP A 61 2.43 -11.64 5.16
C ASP A 61 2.28 -10.54 4.10
N LEU A 62 1.42 -9.55 4.36
CA LEU A 62 1.18 -8.45 3.42
C LEU A 62 2.45 -7.61 3.22
N ARG A 63 2.85 -7.45 1.96
CA ARG A 63 3.90 -6.54 1.53
C ARG A 63 3.34 -5.48 0.59
N ILE A 64 3.38 -4.22 1.04
CA ILE A 64 3.15 -3.04 0.18
C ILE A 64 4.52 -2.47 -0.17
N GLU A 65 4.93 -2.61 -1.42
CA GLU A 65 6.21 -2.06 -1.89
C GLU A 65 6.03 -0.60 -2.29
N VAL A 66 6.78 0.30 -1.63
CA VAL A 66 6.71 1.74 -1.85
C VAL A 66 8.06 2.25 -2.34
N GLY A 67 8.07 2.86 -3.52
CA GLY A 67 9.16 3.70 -4.00
C GLY A 67 9.02 5.11 -3.46
N ALA A 68 10.13 5.70 -2.98
CA ALA A 68 10.13 7.04 -2.40
C ALA A 68 11.38 7.83 -2.83
N ALA A 69 11.20 9.09 -3.22
CA ALA A 69 12.30 10.00 -3.52
C ALA A 69 12.82 10.64 -2.21
N MET A 70 13.60 9.87 -1.44
CA MET A 70 14.02 10.18 -0.07
C MET A 70 14.65 11.57 0.12
N GLY A 71 15.30 12.13 -0.90
CA GLY A 71 15.90 13.48 -0.85
C GLY A 71 14.88 14.62 -0.76
N PHE A 72 13.59 14.34 -0.98
CA PHE A 72 12.51 15.33 -0.99
C PHE A 72 11.48 15.12 0.12
N ILE A 73 11.62 14.06 0.91
CA ILE A 73 10.67 13.71 1.98
C ILE A 73 11.38 13.85 3.32
N SER A 74 10.71 14.48 4.28
CA SER A 74 11.19 14.56 5.65
C SER A 74 11.08 13.21 6.38
N ASP A 75 11.93 12.97 7.39
CA ASP A 75 11.83 11.74 8.21
C ASP A 75 10.43 11.52 8.81
N PRO A 76 9.72 12.54 9.34
CA PRO A 76 8.34 12.37 9.79
C PRO A 76 7.39 11.95 8.67
N GLY A 77 7.61 12.43 7.44
CA GLY A 77 6.83 12.05 6.28
C GLY A 77 7.02 10.58 5.92
N ILE A 78 8.26 10.11 5.90
CA ILE A 78 8.58 8.69 5.68
C ILE A 78 7.98 7.80 6.77
N LYS A 79 8.09 8.20 8.04
CA LYS A 79 7.46 7.46 9.15
C LYS A 79 5.95 7.34 8.99
N ARG A 80 5.29 8.37 8.44
CA ARG A 80 3.85 8.33 8.18
C ARG A 80 3.47 7.34 7.09
N VAL A 81 4.28 7.24 6.03
CA VAL A 81 4.10 6.22 4.97
C VAL A 81 4.24 4.81 5.55
N TRP A 82 5.27 4.56 6.35
CA TRP A 82 5.47 3.25 6.97
C TRP A 82 4.36 2.89 7.96
N ALA A 83 3.89 3.85 8.76
CA ALA A 83 2.78 3.63 9.68
C ALA A 83 1.48 3.18 8.97
N ILE A 84 1.23 3.68 7.75
CA ILE A 84 0.08 3.22 6.94
C ILE A 84 0.28 1.76 6.51
N CYS A 85 1.49 1.41 6.06
CA CYS A 85 1.81 0.03 5.65
C CYS A 85 1.73 -0.95 6.82
N ASP A 86 2.29 -0.58 7.98
CA ASP A 86 2.27 -1.38 9.21
C ASP A 86 0.83 -1.63 9.69
N LYS A 87 -0.03 -0.60 9.61
CA LYS A 87 -1.45 -0.73 9.94
C LYS A 87 -2.17 -1.71 9.01
N ALA A 88 -1.85 -1.68 7.72
CA ALA A 88 -2.42 -2.61 6.75
C ALA A 88 -1.99 -4.05 7.06
N LEU A 89 -0.70 -4.27 7.31
CA LEU A 89 -0.16 -5.57 7.69
C LEU A 89 -0.79 -6.10 8.98
N ALA A 90 -0.92 -5.27 10.01
CA ALA A 90 -1.58 -5.66 11.26
C ALA A 90 -3.04 -6.06 11.04
N ALA A 91 -3.77 -5.33 10.18
CA ALA A 91 -5.15 -5.63 9.85
C ALA A 91 -5.30 -6.98 9.10
N THR A 92 -4.40 -7.29 8.18
CA THR A 92 -4.42 -8.58 7.45
C THR A 92 -3.98 -9.75 8.32
N ALA A 93 -2.97 -9.55 9.18
CA ALA A 93 -2.52 -10.56 10.13
C ALA A 93 -3.65 -11.00 11.10
N ALA A 94 -4.51 -10.06 11.52
CA ALA A 94 -5.65 -10.36 12.39
C ALA A 94 -6.71 -11.26 11.73
N LEU A 95 -6.72 -11.39 10.41
CA LEU A 95 -7.64 -12.26 9.68
C LEU A 95 -7.19 -13.73 9.66
N GLY A 96 -5.93 -14.03 10.00
CA GLY A 96 -5.39 -15.39 10.07
C GLY A 96 -5.34 -16.15 8.73
N VAL A 97 -5.62 -15.47 7.61
CA VAL A 97 -5.51 -16.02 6.26
C VAL A 97 -4.04 -15.99 5.87
N ARG A 98 -3.38 -17.14 5.82
CA ARG A 98 -2.04 -17.29 5.22
C ARG A 98 -2.20 -18.04 3.92
N ASN A 99 -1.57 -17.54 2.84
CA ASN A 99 -1.54 -18.23 1.54
C ASN A 99 -0.87 -19.60 1.65
#